data_AF-A0A061NJW7-F1
#
_entry.id   AF-A0A061NJW7-F1
#
_cell.length_a   1.000
_cell.length_b   1.000
_cell.length_c   1.000
_cell.angle_alpha   90.00
_cell.angle_beta   90.00
_cell.angle_gamma   90.00
#
_symmetry.space_group_name_H-M   'P 1'
#
loop_
_entity.id
_entity.type
_entity.pdbx_description
1 polymer ?
#
loop_
_entity_poly.entity_id
_entity_poly.type
_entity_poly.pdbx_seq_one_letter_code
_entity_poly.pdbx_strand_id
1 'polypeptide(L)'
;MDEVAGNRFYFMNTNDGYDASRILNEAWLKQIASEMTGEAVFSVPHQDVLIAGDIQNDQGYDVLGQMTFQFFNDGRVPVTALPFAYRDGVLEPIFILARKKPKGD
;
A
#
# COMPACT_ATOMS: atom_id res chain seq x y z
N MET A 1 -4.39 -10.82 -6.13
CA MET A 1 -4.59 -10.69 -4.68
C MET A 1 -3.68 -11.70 -4.04
N ASP A 2 -2.81 -11.24 -3.16
CA ASP A 2 -1.92 -12.10 -2.38
C ASP A 2 -2.25 -11.93 -0.91
N GLU A 3 -2.29 -13.05 -0.18
CA GLU A 3 -2.50 -13.04 1.27
C GLU A 3 -1.17 -13.25 1.99
N VAL A 4 -0.82 -12.35 2.90
CA VAL A 4 0.43 -12.38 3.67
C VAL A 4 0.14 -12.07 5.13
N ALA A 5 0.50 -12.99 6.02
CA ALA A 5 0.25 -12.87 7.46
C ALA A 5 -1.23 -12.55 7.81
N GLY A 6 -2.17 -13.07 7.02
CA GLY A 6 -3.61 -12.83 7.20
C GLY A 6 -4.10 -11.46 6.72
N ASN A 7 -3.31 -10.73 5.93
CA ASN A 7 -3.68 -9.46 5.29
C ASN A 7 -3.74 -9.64 3.78
N ARG A 8 -4.60 -8.90 3.07
CA ARG A 8 -4.77 -9.05 1.62
C ARG A 8 -4.15 -7.86 0.89
N PHE A 9 -3.34 -8.14 -0.12
CA PHE A 9 -2.70 -7.12 -0.95
C PHE A 9 -3.09 -7.30 -2.42
N TYR A 10 -3.35 -6.19 -3.09
CA TYR A 10 -3.75 -6.11 -4.48
C TYR A 10 -2.75 -5.23 -5.21
N PHE A 11 -2.06 -5.82 -6.19
CA PHE A 11 -1.10 -5.11 -7.01
C PHE A 11 -1.73 -4.75 -8.35
N MET A 12 -1.76 -3.46 -8.65
CA MET A 12 -2.00 -2.99 -10.01
C MET A 12 -0.66 -2.67 -10.65
N ASN A 13 -0.30 -3.52 -11.59
CA ASN A 13 0.80 -3.32 -12.51
C ASN A 13 0.27 -3.71 -13.90
N THR A 14 -0.48 -2.79 -14.50
CA THR A 14 -1.02 -2.97 -15.84
C THR A 14 0.03 -2.63 -16.92
N ASN A 15 1.17 -2.04 -16.53
CA ASN A 15 2.25 -1.58 -17.41
C ASN A 15 1.77 -0.61 -18.50
N ASP A 16 0.72 0.16 -18.20
CA ASP A 16 0.18 1.18 -19.09
C ASP A 16 0.80 2.57 -18.89
N GLY A 17 1.70 2.71 -17.91
CA GLY A 17 2.34 3.96 -17.53
C GLY A 17 1.50 4.86 -16.61
N TYR A 18 0.31 4.40 -16.20
CA TYR A 18 -0.67 5.18 -15.43
C TYR A 18 -1.10 4.48 -14.13
N ASP A 19 -0.44 3.39 -13.72
CA ASP A 19 -0.81 2.59 -12.55
C ASP A 19 -0.92 3.44 -11.28
N ALA A 20 0.09 4.26 -10.97
CA ALA A 20 0.04 5.13 -9.79
C ALA A 20 -1.07 6.20 -9.88
N SER A 21 -1.39 6.68 -11.08
CA SER A 21 -2.37 7.76 -11.27
C SER A 21 -3.80 7.37 -10.88
N ARG A 22 -4.09 6.06 -10.81
CA ARG A 22 -5.38 5.52 -10.39
C ARG A 22 -5.72 5.89 -8.94
N ILE A 23 -4.74 6.26 -8.13
CA ILE A 23 -4.97 6.82 -6.78
C ILE A 23 -5.78 8.13 -6.82
N LEU A 24 -5.84 8.82 -7.96
CA LEU A 24 -6.66 10.03 -8.13
C LEU A 24 -8.13 9.72 -8.47
N ASN A 25 -8.46 8.45 -8.72
CA ASN A 25 -9.83 8.04 -9.01
C ASN A 25 -10.60 7.77 -7.71
N GLU A 26 -11.19 8.82 -7.14
CA GLU A 26 -11.94 8.75 -5.88
C GLU A 26 -13.09 7.73 -5.90
N ALA A 27 -13.81 7.62 -7.03
CA ALA A 27 -14.90 6.66 -7.17
C ALA A 27 -14.40 5.21 -7.09
N TRP A 28 -13.26 4.94 -7.73
CA TRP A 28 -12.62 3.64 -7.68
C TRP A 28 -12.02 3.32 -6.30
N LEU A 29 -11.35 4.29 -5.66
CA LEU A 29 -10.85 4.14 -4.28
C LEU A 29 -11.99 3.80 -3.32
N LYS A 30 -13.11 4.52 -3.43
CA LYS A 30 -14.29 4.27 -2.60
C LYS A 30 -14.88 2.89 -2.84
N GLN A 31 -14.97 2.48 -4.10
CA GLN A 31 -15.47 1.14 -4.47
C GLN A 31 -14.58 0.05 -3.85
N ILE A 32 -13.28 0.08 -4.11
CA ILE A 32 -12.38 -0.98 -3.64
C ILE A 32 -12.29 -1.00 -2.11
N ALA A 33 -12.26 0.16 -1.45
CA ALA A 33 -12.27 0.25 0.01
C ALA A 33 -13.57 -0.30 0.61
N SER A 34 -14.71 -0.17 -0.08
CA SER A 34 -16.00 -0.72 0.40
C SER A 34 -16.07 -2.25 0.37
N GLU A 35 -15.17 -2.90 -0.37
CA GLU A 35 -15.07 -4.36 -0.46
C GLU A 35 -14.11 -4.95 0.60
N MET A 36 -13.36 -4.09 1.30
CA MET A 36 -12.39 -4.48 2.32
C MET A 36 -13.05 -4.66 3.68
N THR A 37 -12.54 -5.60 4.49
CA THR A 37 -13.11 -5.91 5.82
C THR A 37 -12.27 -5.36 6.97
N GLY A 38 -11.02 -4.99 6.71
CA GLY A 38 -10.11 -4.32 7.64
C GLY A 38 -9.85 -2.88 7.18
N GLU A 39 -8.66 -2.38 7.51
CA GLU A 39 -8.27 -1.02 7.13
C GLU A 39 -7.77 -0.97 5.69
N ALA A 40 -8.45 -0.16 4.86
CA ALA A 40 -8.05 0.09 3.50
C ALA A 40 -6.81 0.99 3.45
N VAL A 41 -5.77 0.52 2.79
CA VAL A 41 -4.51 1.26 2.60
C VAL A 41 -4.13 1.28 1.13
N PHE A 42 -3.45 2.34 0.71
CA PHE A 42 -2.96 2.52 -0.65
C PHE A 42 -1.51 2.98 -0.64
N SER A 43 -0.72 2.58 -1.63
CA SER A 43 0.67 2.99 -1.76
C SER A 43 1.05 3.18 -3.22
N VAL A 44 1.72 4.30 -3.51
CA VAL A 44 2.24 4.66 -4.84
C VAL A 44 3.75 4.88 -4.74
N PRO A 45 4.55 3.80 -4.62
CA PRO A 45 5.99 3.91 -4.44
C PRO A 45 6.71 4.52 -5.64
N HIS A 46 6.24 4.26 -6.85
CA HIS A 46 6.71 4.86 -8.10
C HIS A 46 5.57 4.89 -9.14
N GLN A 47 5.81 5.55 -10.28
CA GLN A 47 4.78 5.84 -11.30
C GLN A 47 3.99 4.62 -11.85
N ASP A 48 4.60 3.43 -11.83
CA ASP A 48 4.07 2.20 -12.45
C ASP A 48 3.54 1.18 -11.41
N VAL A 49 3.39 1.60 -10.15
CA VAL A 49 2.89 0.72 -9.09
C VAL A 49 1.85 1.44 -8.24
N LEU A 50 0.69 0.79 -8.11
CA LEU A 50 -0.30 1.07 -7.09
C LEU A 50 -0.56 -0.23 -6.31
N ILE A 51 -0.31 -0.17 -5.00
CA ILE A 51 -0.62 -1.25 -4.06
C ILE A 51 -1.88 -0.82 -3.31
N ALA A 52 -2.89 -1.68 -3.27
CA ALA A 52 -4.00 -1.57 -2.33
C ALA A 52 -3.91 -2.70 -1.31
N GLY A 53 -4.16 -2.41 -0.04
CA GLY A 53 -4.09 -3.38 1.05
C GLY A 53 -5.36 -3.36 1.88
N ASP A 54 -5.78 -4.53 2.31
CA ASP A 54 -6.82 -4.72 3.31
C ASP A 54 -6.16 -5.30 4.58
N ILE A 55 -5.84 -4.41 5.52
CA ILE A 55 -5.02 -4.70 6.69
C ILE A 55 -5.90 -5.19 7.84
N GLN A 56 -5.60 -6.40 8.30
CA GLN A 56 -6.31 -7.08 9.39
C GLN A 56 -5.54 -7.03 10.71
N ASN A 57 -4.23 -6.76 10.68
CA ASN A 57 -3.37 -6.79 11.86
C ASN A 57 -2.06 -5.98 11.69
N ASP A 58 -1.34 -5.77 12.79
CA ASP A 58 -0.05 -5.05 12.83
C ASP A 58 1.00 -5.59 11.85
N GLN A 59 1.03 -6.91 11.59
CA GLN A 59 2.02 -7.48 10.65
C GLN A 59 1.74 -7.03 9.21
N GLY A 60 0.49 -6.71 8.88
CA GLY A 60 0.14 -6.14 7.59
C GLY A 60 0.81 -4.79 7.35
N TYR A 61 0.94 -3.97 8.39
CA TYR A 61 1.69 -2.72 8.30
C TYR A 61 3.19 -2.96 8.08
N ASP A 62 3.79 -3.89 8.81
CA ASP A 62 5.21 -4.23 8.60
C ASP A 62 5.48 -4.69 7.15
N VAL A 63 4.59 -5.55 6.60
CA VAL A 63 4.66 -6.02 5.21
C VAL A 63 4.48 -4.86 4.22
N LEU A 64 3.45 -4.02 4.40
CA LEU A 64 3.18 -2.86 3.55
C LEU A 64 4.36 -1.89 3.51
N GLY A 65 4.96 -1.60 4.67
CA GLY A 65 6.09 -0.70 4.79
C GLY A 65 7.33 -1.22 4.06
N GLN A 66 7.68 -2.50 4.28
CA GLN A 66 8.80 -3.14 3.58
C GLN A 66 8.59 -3.15 2.07
N MET A 67 7.40 -3.56 1.63
CA MET A 67 7.03 -3.63 0.22
C MET A 67 7.06 -2.25 -0.45
N THR A 68 6.44 -1.24 0.17
CA THR A 68 6.46 0.15 -0.33
C THR A 68 7.88 0.66 -0.46
N PHE A 69 8.71 0.48 0.57
CA PHE A 69 10.09 0.97 0.55
C PHE A 69 10.94 0.25 -0.51
N GLN A 70 10.72 -1.04 -0.72
CA GLN A 70 11.42 -1.81 -1.76
C GLN A 70 11.08 -1.28 -3.16
N PHE A 71 9.79 -1.18 -3.50
CA PHE A 71 9.38 -0.63 -4.80
C PHE A 71 9.84 0.81 -4.98
N PHE A 72 9.82 1.62 -3.92
CA PHE A 72 10.31 3.00 -3.97
C PHE A 72 11.79 3.07 -4.35
N ASN A 73 12.62 2.20 -3.78
CA ASN A 73 14.06 2.15 -4.09
C ASN A 73 14.37 1.56 -5.47
N ASP A 74 13.60 0.56 -5.91
CA ASP A 74 13.82 -0.13 -7.18
C ASP A 74 13.23 0.65 -8.38
N GLY A 75 12.28 1.55 -8.13
CA GLY A 75 11.58 2.33 -9.15
C GLY A 75 12.47 3.39 -9.81
N ARG A 76 12.37 3.51 -11.14
CA ARG A 76 13.12 4.54 -11.91
C ARG A 76 12.65 5.97 -11.62
N VAL A 77 11.37 6.14 -11.30
CA VAL A 77 10.72 7.42 -11.01
C VAL A 77 9.95 7.27 -9.69
N PRO A 78 10.66 7.35 -8.54
CA PRO A 78 10.04 7.22 -7.23
C PRO A 78 9.05 8.37 -6.97
N VAL A 79 7.96 8.08 -6.26
CA VAL A 79 6.93 9.05 -5.91
C VAL A 79 6.92 9.31 -4.40
N THR A 80 6.63 8.30 -3.57
CA THR A 80 6.67 8.42 -2.11
C THR A 80 6.97 7.08 -1.44
N ALA A 81 7.71 7.10 -0.33
CA ALA A 81 7.91 5.93 0.52
C ALA A 81 6.80 5.77 1.59
N LEU A 82 5.88 6.73 1.67
CA LEU A 82 4.77 6.71 2.62
C LEU A 82 3.52 6.10 1.97
N PRO A 83 2.99 5.00 2.52
CA PRO A 83 1.64 4.56 2.20
C PRO A 83 0.60 5.49 2.85
N PHE A 84 -0.65 5.30 2.46
CA PHE A 84 -1.80 6.07 2.91
C PHE A 84 -2.85 5.12 3.50
N ALA A 85 -3.41 5.47 4.65
CA ALA A 85 -4.69 4.90 5.09
C ALA A 85 -5.83 5.63 4.39
N TYR A 86 -6.91 4.93 4.06
CA TYR A 86 -8.10 5.52 3.46
C TYR A 86 -9.25 5.53 4.45
N ARG A 87 -9.68 6.73 4.84
CA ARG A 87 -10.75 6.94 5.84
C ARG A 87 -11.68 8.04 5.36
N ASP A 88 -12.97 7.72 5.28
CA ASP A 88 -14.03 8.68 4.92
C ASP A 88 -13.77 9.49 3.64
N GLY A 89 -13.17 8.85 2.62
CA GLY A 89 -12.83 9.51 1.35
C GLY A 89 -11.47 10.19 1.32
N VAL A 90 -10.71 10.17 2.43
CA VAL A 90 -9.44 10.87 2.58
C VAL A 90 -8.29 9.87 2.63
N LEU A 91 -7.21 10.18 1.89
CA LEU A 91 -5.94 9.47 1.97
C LEU A 91 -5.05 10.16 3.01
N GLU A 92 -4.87 9.52 4.16
CA GLU A 92 -4.02 10.00 5.25
C GLU A 92 -2.66 9.31 5.18
N PRO A 93 -1.53 10.04 5.03
CA PRO A 93 -0.21 9.43 5.04
C PRO A 93 0.04 8.72 6.37
N ILE A 94 0.49 7.47 6.31
CA ILE A 94 0.83 6.68 7.49
C ILE A 94 2.33 6.41 7.56
N PHE A 95 2.90 6.65 8.73
CA PHE A 95 4.30 6.31 9.01
C PHE A 95 4.37 4.92 9.64
N ILE A 96 5.05 4.01 8.94
CA ILE A 96 5.28 2.66 9.42
C ILE A 96 6.69 2.62 9.98
N LEU A 97 6.80 2.57 11.31
CA LEU A 97 8.09 2.45 11.97
C LEU A 97 8.64 1.05 11.74
N ALA A 98 9.77 0.97 11.04
CA ALA A 98 10.49 -0.29 10.87
C ALA A 98 10.82 -0.89 12.24
N ARG A 99 10.16 -1.99 12.61
CA ARG A 99 10.54 -2.76 13.79
C ARG A 99 11.91 -3.39 13.51
N LYS A 100 12.91 -3.07 14.33
CA LYS A 100 14.19 -3.80 14.30
C LYS A 100 13.88 -5.28 14.54
N LYS A 101 14.48 -6.19 13.76
CA LYS A 101 14.48 -7.62 14.11
C LYS A 101 14.87 -7.72 15.59
N PRO A 102 14.16 -8.50 16.42
CA PRO A 102 14.64 -8.80 17.76
C PRO A 102 16.08 -9.29 17.60
N LYS A 103 17.03 -8.70 18.35
CA LYS A 103 18.30 -9.39 18.55
C LYS A 103 17.89 -10.67 19.27
N GLY A 104 17.98 -11.81 18.58
CA GLY A 104 17.89 -13.08 19.26
C GLY A 104 18.95 -13.10 20.34
N ASP A 105 18.57 -13.58 21.53
CA ASP A 105 19.52 -13.96 22.58
C ASP A 105 20.44 -15.09 22.07
#